data_AF-A0A5C6ZMI8-F1
#
_entry.id   AF-A0A5C6ZMI8-F1
#
_cell.length_a   1.000
_cell.length_b   1.000
_cell.length_c   1.000
_cell.angle_alpha   90.00
_cell.angle_beta   90.00
_cell.angle_gamma   90.00
#
_symmetry.space_group_name_H-M   'P 1'
#
loop_
_entity.id
_entity.type
_entity.pdbx_description
1 polymer ?
#
loop_
_entity_poly.entity_id
_entity_poly.type
_entity_poly.pdbx_seq_one_letter_code
_entity_poly.pdbx_strand_id
1 'polypeptide(L)'
;MENSILLINGSSLEKQKLLQLIKQGRKPEAIKYIKATARVGLKSCKDIVENLAQNPDYYDSYEEDIALATGINEQKDLGHGQNQKTRESKRKGAHVIASNQDQSKALMMVVVAFTIAVVLYFIYS
;
A
#
# COMPACT_ATOMS: atom_id res chain seq x y z
N MET A 1 -6.67 -20.82 12.66
CA MET A 1 -6.53 -19.62 11.81
C MET A 1 -5.55 -18.73 12.53
N GLU A 2 -4.28 -18.72 12.13
CA GLU A 2 -3.29 -17.86 12.76
C GLU A 2 -3.59 -16.40 12.40
N ASN A 3 -3.92 -15.60 13.43
CA ASN A 3 -4.06 -14.16 13.30
C ASN A 3 -2.66 -13.55 13.26
N SER A 4 -2.04 -13.49 12.06
CA SER A 4 -0.75 -12.85 11.90
C SER A 4 -0.87 -11.35 12.22
N ILE A 5 -0.09 -10.88 13.19
CA ILE A 5 -0.04 -9.48 13.60
C ILE A 5 1.13 -8.81 12.87
N LEU A 6 0.86 -7.72 12.15
CA LEU A 6 1.88 -6.85 11.59
C LEU A 6 2.18 -5.70 12.54
N LEU A 7 3.45 -5.54 12.92
CA LEU A 7 3.92 -4.42 13.71
C LEU A 7 4.29 -3.26 12.78
N ILE A 8 3.48 -2.20 12.77
CA ILE A 8 3.75 -0.99 12.00
C ILE A 8 3.92 0.16 12.99
N ASN A 9 5.11 0.76 13.03
CA ASN A 9 5.41 1.90 13.92
C ASN A 9 5.09 1.59 15.41
N GLY A 10 5.43 0.37 15.86
CA GLY A 10 5.14 -0.11 17.22
C GLY A 10 3.67 -0.42 17.50
N SER A 11 2.80 -0.37 16.49
CA SER A 11 1.38 -0.69 16.62
C SER A 11 1.06 -2.05 16.00
N SER A 12 0.34 -2.88 16.74
CA SER A 12 -0.12 -4.19 16.30
C SER A 12 -1.34 -4.06 15.38
N LEU A 13 -1.21 -4.51 14.12
CA LEU A 13 -2.29 -4.54 13.14
C LEU A 13 -2.61 -5.96 12.71
N GLU A 14 -3.89 -6.24 12.45
CA GLU A 14 -4.30 -7.53 11.88
C GLU A 14 -3.90 -7.61 10.41
N LYS A 15 -2.88 -8.42 10.09
CA LYS A 15 -2.39 -8.64 8.71
C LYS A 15 -3.50 -9.11 7.80
N GLN A 16 -4.25 -10.13 8.24
CA GLN A 16 -5.28 -10.76 7.43
C GLN A 16 -6.37 -9.78 7.02
N LYS A 17 -6.83 -8.94 7.96
CA LYS A 17 -7.83 -7.90 7.71
C LYS A 17 -7.32 -6.88 6.71
N LEU A 18 -6.06 -6.45 6.86
CA LEU A 18 -5.44 -5.51 5.94
C LEU A 18 -5.31 -6.11 4.52
N LEU A 19 -4.83 -7.35 4.41
CA LEU A 19 -4.74 -8.07 3.13
C LEU A 19 -6.11 -8.29 2.49
N GLN A 20 -7.15 -8.57 3.27
CA GLN A 20 -8.50 -8.73 2.76
C GLN A 20 -9.02 -7.43 2.14
N LEU A 21 -8.83 -6.29 2.81
CA LEU A 21 -9.18 -4.97 2.26
C LEU A 21 -8.44 -4.68 0.95
N ILE A 22 -7.16 -5.04 0.89
CA ILE A 22 -6.33 -4.86 -0.31
C ILE A 22 -6.82 -5.76 -1.46
N LYS A 23 -7.07 -7.05 -1.21
CA LYS A 23 -7.58 -8.01 -2.20
C LYS A 23 -8.96 -7.63 -2.75
N GLN A 24 -9.80 -6.99 -1.93
CA GLN A 24 -11.10 -6.48 -2.34
C GLN A 24 -11.04 -5.17 -3.16
N GLY A 25 -9.84 -4.65 -3.47
CA GLY A 25 -9.68 -3.36 -4.15
C GLY A 25 -9.97 -2.16 -3.25
N ARG A 26 -10.22 -2.38 -1.95
CA ARG A 26 -10.56 -1.34 -0.95
C ARG A 26 -9.29 -0.72 -0.34
N LYS A 27 -8.31 -0.40 -1.20
CA LYS A 27 -7.07 0.31 -0.84
C LYS A 27 -7.30 1.57 0.05
N PRO A 28 -8.28 2.46 -0.21
CA PRO A 28 -8.49 3.64 0.64
C PRO A 28 -8.91 3.29 2.08
N GLU A 29 -9.61 2.16 2.27
CA GLU A 29 -10.01 1.70 3.60
C GLU A 29 -8.86 1.06 4.35
N ALA A 30 -8.01 0.31 3.65
CA ALA A 30 -6.74 -0.18 4.17
C ALA A 30 -5.85 0.97 4.68
N ILE A 31 -5.75 2.05 3.91
CA ILE A 31 -5.02 3.28 4.30
C ILE A 31 -5.62 3.90 5.57
N LYS A 32 -6.95 4.01 5.64
CA LYS A 32 -7.65 4.55 6.81
C LYS A 32 -7.40 3.70 8.05
N TYR A 33 -7.42 2.38 7.89
CA TYR A 33 -7.15 1.41 8.97
C TYR A 33 -5.73 1.56 9.51
N ILE A 34 -4.70 1.59 8.65
CA ILE A 34 -3.31 1.81 9.05
C ILE A 34 -3.13 3.15 9.75
N LYS A 35 -3.72 4.22 9.22
CA LYS A 35 -3.63 5.56 9.80
C LYS A 35 -4.26 5.62 11.20
N ALA A 36 -5.40 4.95 11.40
CA ALA A 36 -6.11 4.93 12.67
C ALA A 36 -5.31 4.16 13.75
N THR A 37 -4.70 3.03 13.38
CA THR A 37 -3.98 2.17 14.32
C THR A 37 -2.54 2.62 14.55
N ALA A 38 -1.76 2.81 13.50
CA ALA A 38 -0.32 3.07 13.60
C ALA A 38 0.05 4.56 13.70
N ARG A 39 -0.94 5.47 13.59
CA ARG A 39 -0.75 6.94 13.59
C ARG A 39 0.36 7.41 12.65
N VAL A 40 0.60 6.68 11.56
CA VAL A 40 1.62 6.99 10.56
C VAL A 40 1.11 8.02 9.55
N GLY A 41 2.05 8.73 8.92
CA GLY A 41 1.73 9.69 7.87
C GLY A 41 0.99 9.05 6.68
N LEU A 42 0.22 9.86 5.96
CA LEU A 42 -0.57 9.39 4.81
C LEU A 42 0.32 8.77 3.72
N LYS A 43 1.55 9.30 3.55
CA LYS A 43 2.54 8.74 2.62
C LYS A 43 2.91 7.31 3.00
N SER A 44 3.34 7.11 4.25
CA SER A 44 3.70 5.79 4.77
C SER A 44 2.54 4.80 4.68
N CYS A 45 1.30 5.22 4.94
CA CYS A 45 0.13 4.36 4.77
C CYS A 45 -0.01 3.86 3.33
N LYS A 46 0.19 4.74 2.34
CA LYS A 46 0.10 4.39 0.92
C LYS A 46 1.20 3.40 0.55
N ASP A 47 2.43 3.69 0.97
CA ASP A 47 3.59 2.83 0.67
C ASP A 47 3.38 1.42 1.25
N ILE A 48 2.91 1.30 2.50
CA ILE A 48 2.61 0.02 3.14
C ILE A 48 1.53 -0.76 2.38
N VAL A 49 0.43 -0.10 2.01
CA VAL A 49 -0.67 -0.72 1.27
C VAL A 49 -0.22 -1.17 -0.11
N GLU A 50 0.59 -0.37 -0.79
CA GLU A 50 1.08 -0.70 -2.13
C GLU A 50 2.08 -1.86 -2.08
N ASN A 51 3.00 -1.86 -1.11
CA ASN A 51 3.93 -2.97 -0.88
C ASN A 51 3.18 -4.28 -0.58
N LEU A 52 2.16 -4.24 0.28
CA LEU A 52 1.32 -5.40 0.58
C LEU A 52 0.42 -5.84 -0.59
N ALA A 53 0.05 -4.91 -1.47
CA ALA A 53 -0.70 -5.20 -2.68
C ALA A 53 0.16 -5.90 -3.73
N GLN A 54 1.43 -5.50 -3.86
CA GLN A 54 2.40 -6.12 -4.77
C GLN A 54 2.91 -7.46 -4.21
N ASN A 55 3.20 -7.51 -2.92
CA ASN A 55 3.67 -8.68 -2.22
C ASN A 55 3.04 -8.79 -0.83
N PRO A 56 2.10 -9.75 -0.60
CA PRO A 56 1.44 -9.95 0.68
C PRO A 56 2.36 -10.23 1.86
N ASP A 57 3.57 -10.74 1.58
CA ASP A 57 4.56 -11.18 2.57
C ASP A 57 5.75 -10.22 2.64
N TYR A 58 5.63 -9.03 2.04
CA TYR A 58 6.66 -7.99 2.07
C TYR A 58 7.15 -7.63 3.48
N TYR A 59 6.25 -7.75 4.47
CA TYR A 59 6.52 -7.42 5.87
C TYR A 59 6.64 -8.66 6.79
N ASP A 60 6.79 -9.87 6.23
CA ASP A 60 6.95 -11.09 7.04
C ASP A 60 8.41 -11.45 7.29
N SER A 61 9.34 -10.83 6.56
CA SER A 61 10.77 -11.15 6.59
C SER A 61 11.51 -10.67 7.86
N TYR A 62 10.83 -10.49 8.99
CA TYR A 62 11.44 -10.04 10.27
C TYR A 62 11.25 -11.04 11.41
N GLU A 63 11.03 -12.31 11.11
CA GLU A 63 11.18 -13.37 12.11
C GLU A 63 12.70 -13.62 12.31
N GLU A 64 13.17 -13.50 13.56
CA GLU A 64 14.56 -13.68 14.07
C GLU A 64 15.57 -12.55 13.74
N ASP A 65 16.17 -11.83 14.70
CA ASP A 65 16.95 -12.33 15.85
C ASP A 65 16.59 -11.63 17.20
N ILE A 66 15.72 -12.22 18.01
CA ILE A 66 15.71 -11.97 19.48
C ILE A 66 15.61 -13.32 20.22
N ALA A 67 16.47 -14.26 19.85
CA ALA A 67 16.81 -15.42 20.65
C ALA A 67 18.24 -15.82 20.27
N LEU A 68 19.10 -16.12 21.25
CA LEU A 68 20.51 -16.55 21.12
C LEU A 68 21.61 -15.51 21.43
N ALA A 69 21.37 -14.55 22.33
CA ALA A 69 22.46 -13.96 23.13
C ALA A 69 22.91 -14.87 24.28
N THR A 70 22.94 -16.19 24.07
CA THR A 70 23.59 -17.17 24.95
C THR A 70 24.46 -18.09 24.10
N GLY A 71 25.72 -17.69 23.95
CA GLY A 71 26.82 -18.63 23.79
C GLY A 71 27.28 -18.98 22.37
N ILE A 72 28.44 -18.41 22.04
CA ILE A 72 29.56 -19.02 21.29
C ILE A 72 29.46 -19.04 19.74
N ASN A 73 30.58 -18.58 19.17
CA ASN A 73 31.07 -18.58 17.79
C ASN A 73 30.63 -19.76 16.90
N GLU A 74 30.35 -19.49 15.62
CA GLU A 74 31.12 -19.95 14.44
C GLU A 74 30.31 -19.87 13.13
N GLN A 75 30.76 -18.95 12.26
CA GLN A 75 30.84 -19.04 10.80
C GLN A 75 30.06 -20.14 10.04
N LYS A 76 29.09 -19.73 9.20
CA LYS A 76 28.97 -20.26 7.82
C LYS A 76 28.21 -19.34 6.87
N ASP A 77 28.79 -19.19 5.69
CA ASP A 77 28.40 -18.36 4.55
C ASP A 77 26.98 -18.59 4.00
N LEU A 78 26.36 -17.50 3.51
CA LEU A 78 25.89 -17.30 2.11
C LEU A 78 24.65 -16.38 2.07
N GLY A 79 24.78 -15.16 1.55
CA GLY A 79 23.68 -14.47 0.87
C GLY A 79 23.40 -13.01 1.26
N HIS A 80 23.77 -12.10 0.37
CA HIS A 80 23.20 -10.75 0.17
C HIS A 80 23.11 -9.82 1.39
N GLY A 81 24.26 -9.30 1.81
CA GLY A 81 24.33 -8.12 2.66
C GLY A 81 23.90 -6.85 1.90
N GLN A 82 22.91 -6.12 2.43
CA GLN A 82 22.80 -4.69 2.18
C GLN A 82 23.21 -3.91 3.43
N ASN A 83 24.39 -3.33 3.27
CA ASN A 83 25.12 -2.48 4.19
C ASN A 83 24.48 -1.09 4.25
N GLN A 84 24.29 -0.60 5.47
CA GLN A 84 23.87 0.76 5.79
C GLN A 84 24.81 1.79 5.15
N LYS A 85 24.26 2.72 4.36
CA LYS A 85 24.89 4.04 4.19
C LYS A 85 23.86 5.15 4.34
N THR A 86 23.97 5.82 5.46
CA THR A 86 23.58 7.20 5.69
C THR A 86 24.05 8.10 4.53
N ARG A 87 23.21 9.09 4.19
CA ARG A 87 23.50 10.49 3.80
C ARG A 87 22.85 10.93 2.48
N GLU A 88 22.09 12.01 2.64
CA GLU A 88 21.92 13.15 1.73
C GLU A 88 21.87 12.88 0.22
N SER A 89 20.70 13.07 -0.37
CA SER A 89 20.56 13.43 -1.78
C SER A 89 19.95 14.83 -1.92
N LYS A 90 20.87 15.76 -2.07
CA LYS A 90 20.76 17.12 -2.62
C LYS A 90 19.96 17.13 -3.94
N ARG A 91 19.02 18.08 -4.03
CA ARG A 91 18.45 18.75 -5.23
C ARG A 91 18.70 18.08 -6.60
N LYS A 92 17.62 17.68 -7.29
CA LYS A 92 17.29 18.05 -8.68
C LYS A 92 15.92 17.48 -9.04
N GLY A 93 15.14 18.28 -9.76
CA GLY A 93 13.73 18.01 -10.05
C GLY A 93 13.49 16.90 -11.05
N ALA A 94 12.27 16.40 -11.02
CA ALA A 94 11.50 16.00 -12.20
C ALA A 94 10.05 15.86 -11.75
N HIS A 95 9.22 16.73 -12.31
CA HIS A 95 7.77 16.71 -12.19
C HIS A 95 7.20 15.38 -12.66
N VAL A 96 6.44 14.69 -11.81
CA VAL A 96 5.56 13.59 -12.23
C VAL A 96 4.15 13.89 -11.72
N ILE A 97 3.38 14.62 -12.52
CA ILE A 97 1.92 14.57 -12.44
C ILE A 97 1.51 13.20 -12.98
N ALA A 98 1.32 12.24 -12.07
CA ALA A 98 0.48 11.09 -12.36
C ALA A 98 -0.98 11.53 -12.15
N SER A 99 -1.55 12.25 -13.11
CA SER A 99 -2.99 12.41 -13.20
C SER A 99 -3.53 11.08 -13.72
N ASN A 100 -3.75 10.14 -12.81
CA ASN A 100 -4.64 9.02 -13.07
C ASN A 100 -6.05 9.63 -13.18
N GLN A 101 -6.34 10.16 -14.37
CA GLN A 101 -7.63 10.68 -14.77
C GLN A 101 -8.56 9.47 -14.80
N ASP A 102 -9.14 9.23 -13.63
CA ASP A 102 -10.14 8.21 -13.33
C ASP A 102 -11.17 8.17 -14.47
N GLN A 103 -10.97 7.22 -15.39
CA GLN A 103 -11.74 7.03 -16.63
C GLN A 103 -13.24 6.81 -16.33
N SER A 104 -13.59 6.49 -15.08
CA SER A 104 -14.98 6.42 -14.60
C SER A 104 -15.72 7.75 -14.72
N LYS A 105 -15.04 8.90 -14.61
CA LYS A 105 -15.67 10.22 -14.72
C LYS A 105 -15.95 10.62 -16.17
N ALA A 106 -15.04 10.30 -17.08
CA ALA A 106 -15.22 10.54 -18.51
C ALA A 106 -16.35 9.66 -19.07
N LEU A 107 -16.42 8.39 -18.66
CA LEU A 107 -17.49 7.47 -19.04
C LEU A 107 -18.86 7.93 -18.47
N MET A 108 -18.91 8.40 -17.22
CA MET A 108 -20.14 8.99 -16.67
C MET A 108 -20.62 10.21 -17.48
N MET A 109 -19.73 11.12 -17.86
CA MET A 109 -20.07 12.28 -18.69
C MET A 109 -20.70 11.88 -20.03
N VAL A 110 -20.16 10.86 -20.71
CA VAL A 110 -20.68 10.38 -22.01
C VAL A 110 -22.06 9.74 -21.85
N VAL A 111 -22.28 8.94 -20.80
CA VAL A 111 -23.59 8.31 -20.54
C VAL A 111 -24.66 9.37 -20.27
N VAL A 112 -24.35 10.41 -19.49
CA VAL A 112 -25.29 11.50 -19.20
C VAL A 112 -25.62 12.32 -20.46
N ALA A 113 -24.63 12.60 -21.31
CA ALA A 113 -24.89 13.30 -22.57
C ALA A 113 -25.77 12.46 -23.51
N PHE A 114 -25.53 11.16 -23.60
CA PHE A 114 -26.31 10.24 -24.42
C PHE A 114 -27.76 10.11 -23.93
N THR A 115 -27.98 10.01 -22.61
CA THR A 115 -29.34 9.95 -22.05
C THR A 115 -30.13 11.23 -22.33
N ILE A 116 -29.51 12.40 -22.20
CA ILE A 116 -30.15 13.68 -22.54
C ILE A 116 -30.54 13.73 -24.02
N ALA A 117 -29.66 13.29 -24.92
CA ALA A 117 -29.95 13.28 -26.36
C ALA A 117 -31.12 12.37 -26.73
N VAL A 118 -31.23 11.18 -26.12
CA VAL A 118 -32.35 10.25 -26.33
C VAL A 118 -33.67 10.86 -25.85
N VAL A 119 -33.68 11.52 -24.69
CA VAL A 119 -34.87 12.19 -24.16
C VAL A 119 -35.32 13.32 -25.09
N LEU A 120 -34.38 14.14 -25.57
CA LEU A 120 -34.69 15.21 -26.51
C LEU A 120 -35.24 14.66 -27.83
N TYR A 121 -34.66 13.59 -28.37
CA TYR A 121 -35.16 12.94 -29.58
C TYR A 121 -36.61 12.48 -29.42
N PHE A 122 -36.97 11.92 -28.27
CA PHE A 122 -38.34 11.48 -28.00
C PHE A 122 -39.34 12.64 -27.85
N ILE A 123 -38.90 13.82 -27.40
CA ILE A 123 -39.76 15.01 -27.27
C ILE A 123 -40.01 15.67 -28.63
N TYR A 124 -39.01 15.65 -29.52
CA TYR A 124 -39.08 16.30 -30.83
C TYR A 124 -39.60 15.41 -31.96
N SER A 125 -39.66 14.09 -31.75
CA SER A 125 -40.28 13.12 -32.67
C SER A 125 -41.77 12.97 -32.43
#